data_AF-A0A838FNS1-F1
#
_entry.id   AF-A0A838FNS1-F1
#
_cell.length_a   1.000
_cell.length_b   1.000
_cell.length_c   1.000
_cell.angle_alpha   90.00
_cell.angle_beta   90.00
_cell.angle_gamma   90.00
#
_symmetry.space_group_name_H-M   'P 1'
#
loop_
_entity.id
_entity.type
_entity.pdbx_description
1 polymer ?
#
loop_
_entity_poly.entity_id
_entity_poly.type
_entity_poly.pdbx_seq_one_letter_code
_entity_poly.pdbx_strand_id
1 'polypeptide(L)' 'SEYRERFGFPFVICARLNKKEAILSALPERLKRSRAKEIETALGEIYKIAELRLRDLLP' A
#
# COMPACT_ATOMS: atom_id res chain seq x y z
N SER A 1 0.26 15.08 -6.02
CA SER A 1 -0.93 14.21 -5.99
C SER A 1 -1.45 14.26 -4.57
N GLU A 2 -2.77 14.39 -4.42
CA GLU A 2 -3.41 14.63 -3.12
C GLU A 2 -2.91 13.69 -2.01
N TYR A 3 -2.72 12.41 -2.34
CA TYR A 3 -2.21 11.41 -1.41
C TYR A 3 -0.78 11.72 -0.92
N ARG A 4 0.16 12.09 -1.83
CA ARG A 4 1.53 12.46 -1.45
C ARG A 4 1.57 13.73 -0.62
N GLU A 5 0.73 14.71 -0.95
CA GLU A 5 0.63 15.97 -0.20
C GLU A 5 0.11 15.73 1.23
N ARG A 6 -0.88 14.85 1.39
CA ARG A 6 -1.47 14.53 2.70
C ARG A 6 -0.56 13.68 3.60
N PHE A 7 0.13 12.68 3.04
CA PHE A 7 0.85 11.68 3.83
C PHE A 7 2.38 11.80 3.78
N GLY A 8 2.93 12.45 2.74
CA GLY A 8 4.37 12.62 2.53
C GLY A 8 5.06 11.46 1.79
N PHE A 9 4.30 10.49 1.28
CA PHE A 9 4.82 9.31 0.56
C PHE A 9 3.81 8.82 -0.51
N PRO A 10 4.24 8.05 -1.53
CA PRO A 10 3.33 7.53 -2.54
C PRO A 10 2.32 6.51 -1.95
N PHE A 11 1.18 6.34 -2.61
CA PHE A 11 0.27 5.24 -2.29
C PHE A 11 0.96 3.89 -2.53
N VAL A 12 1.06 3.07 -1.48
CA VAL A 12 1.66 1.73 -1.55
C VAL A 12 0.59 0.67 -1.31
N ILE A 13 0.51 -0.31 -2.20
CA ILE A 13 -0.34 -1.49 -2.09
C ILE A 13 0.32 -2.68 -2.78
N CYS A 14 0.20 -3.87 -2.20
CA CYS A 14 0.69 -5.11 -2.76
C CYS A 14 -0.23 -5.59 -3.88
N ALA A 15 0.07 -5.22 -5.12
CA ALA A 15 -0.77 -5.51 -6.28
C ALA A 15 -0.99 -7.03 -6.50
N ARG A 16 -0.02 -7.88 -6.19
CA ARG A 16 -0.16 -9.36 -6.33
C ARG A 16 -1.22 -9.96 -5.41
N LEU A 17 -1.53 -9.30 -4.29
CA LEU A 17 -2.53 -9.74 -3.32
C LEU A 17 -3.86 -8.98 -3.44
N ASN A 18 -3.99 -8.09 -4.43
CA ASN A 18 -5.17 -7.25 -4.60
C ASN A 18 -5.67 -7.28 -6.03
N LYS A 19 -6.99 -7.42 -6.20
CA LYS A 19 -7.63 -7.24 -7.51
C LYS A 19 -7.67 -5.75 -7.87
N LYS A 20 -7.75 -5.44 -9.17
CA LYS A 20 -7.76 -4.06 -9.68
C LYS A 20 -8.86 -3.22 -9.00
N GLU A 21 -10.04 -3.79 -8.82
CA GLU A 21 -11.20 -3.15 -8.23
C GLU A 21 -10.92 -2.77 -6.76
N ALA A 22 -10.25 -3.66 -6.01
CA ALA A 22 -9.86 -3.42 -4.63
C ALA A 22 -8.80 -2.31 -4.52
N ILE A 23 -7.88 -2.20 -5.49
CA ILE A 23 -6.89 -1.11 -5.52
C ILE A 23 -7.59 0.24 -5.74
N LEU A 24 -8.56 0.27 -6.67
CA LEU A 24 -9.31 1.48 -6.99
C LEU A 24 -10.21 1.94 -5.83
N SER A 25 -10.81 1.01 -5.08
CA SER A 25 -11.61 1.36 -3.90
C SER A 25 -10.75 1.74 -2.68
N ALA A 26 -9.58 1.11 -2.53
CA ALA A 26 -8.71 1.36 -1.38
C ALA A 26 -8.14 2.79 -1.34
N LEU A 27 -7.89 3.41 -2.50
CA LEU A 27 -7.31 4.75 -2.57
C LEU A 27 -8.19 5.83 -1.91
N PRO A 28 -9.48 6.02 -2.30
CA PRO A 28 -10.35 7.03 -1.67
C PRO A 28 -10.67 6.70 -0.21
N GLU A 29 -10.70 5.43 0.19
CA GLU A 29 -10.89 5.04 1.59
C GLU A 29 -9.68 5.40 2.46
N ARG A 30 -8.48 5.08 1.98
CA ARG A 30 -7.21 5.33 2.70
C ARG A 30 -6.88 6.80 2.76
N LEU A 31 -7.30 7.57 1.76
CA LEU A 31 -7.17 9.02 1.78
C LEU A 31 -7.91 9.67 2.96
N LYS A 32 -8.96 9.04 3.52
CA LYS A 32 -9.70 9.54 4.69
C LYS A 32 -9.01 9.24 6.03
N ARG A 33 -7.96 8.39 6.05
CA ARG A 33 -7.30 7.95 7.30
C ARG A 33 -6.42 9.04 7.91
N SER A 34 -6.07 8.82 9.18
CA SER A 34 -5.03 9.59 9.85
C SER A 34 -3.66 9.22 9.27
N ARG A 35 -2.71 10.15 9.32
CA ARG A 35 -1.34 9.91 8.84
C ARG A 35 -0.67 8.74 9.56
N ALA A 36 -0.86 8.62 10.87
CA ALA A 36 -0.30 7.51 11.65
C ALA A 36 -0.83 6.14 11.17
N LYS A 37 -2.15 6.03 10.96
CA LYS A 37 -2.76 4.79 10.47
C LYS A 37 -2.30 4.45 9.06
N GLU A 38 -2.07 5.48 8.25
CA GLU A 38 -1.64 5.28 6.87
C GLU A 38 -0.18 4.84 6.76
N ILE A 39 0.70 5.33 7.65
CA ILE A 39 2.08 4.85 7.77
C ILE A 39 2.08 3.37 8.16
N GLU A 40 1.31 2.98 9.17
CA GLU A 40 1.19 1.57 9.59
C GLU A 40 0.72 0.69 8.43
N THR A 41 -0.31 1.15 7.69
CA THR A 41 -0.84 0.43 6.52
C THR A 41 0.20 0.31 5.41
N ALA A 42 0.89 1.40 5.07
CA ALA A 42 1.90 1.40 4.02
C ALA A 42 3.07 0.47 4.34
N LEU A 43 3.53 0.45 5.59
CA LEU A 43 4.56 -0.50 6.04
C LEU A 43 4.09 -1.94 5.89
N GLY A 44 2.85 -2.25 6.29
CA GLY A 44 2.26 -3.58 6.07
C GLY A 44 2.24 -4.00 4.59
N GLU A 45 1.90 -3.08 3.69
CA GLU A 45 1.93 -3.34 2.24
C GLU A 45 3.36 -3.54 1.72
N ILE A 46 4.33 -2.76 2.22
CA ILE A 46 5.76 -2.94 1.88
C ILE A 46 6.25 -4.32 2.32
N TYR A 47 5.90 -4.77 3.52
CA TYR A 47 6.30 -6.10 4.00
C TYR A 47 5.73 -7.22 3.13
N LYS A 48 4.45 -7.14 2.73
CA LYS A 48 3.84 -8.10 1.79
C LYS A 48 4.59 -8.13 0.45
N ILE A 49 4.95 -6.97 -0.09
CA ILE A 49 5.72 -6.88 -1.35
C ILE A 49 7.10 -7.50 -1.18
N ALA A 50 7.80 -7.17 -0.08
CA ALA A 50 9.13 -7.69 0.21
C ALA A 50 9.11 -9.21 0.37
N GLU A 51 8.14 -9.75 1.10
CA GLU A 51 7.96 -11.19 1.28
C GLU A 51 7.73 -11.90 -0.05
N LEU A 52 6.82 -11.42 -0.88
CA LEU A 52 6.56 -12.02 -2.19
C LEU A 52 7.77 -11.97 -3.11
N ARG A 53 8.49 -10.85 -3.13
CA ARG A 53 9.73 -10.73 -3.90
C ARG A 53 10.82 -11.67 -3.39
N LEU A 54 10.93 -11.83 -2.08
CA LEU A 54 11.88 -12.76 -1.49
C LEU A 54 11.54 -14.20 -1.88
N ARG A 55 10.26 -14.58 -1.83
CA ARG A 55 9.79 -15.90 -2.28
C ARG A 55 10.06 -16.14 -3.77
N ASP A 56 9.96 -15.12 -4.62
CA ASP A 56 10.30 -15.26 -6.04
C ASP A 56 11.82 -15.45 -6.28
N LEU A 57 12.66 -15.01 -5.34
CA LEU A 57 14.13 -15.09 -5.45
C LEU A 57 14.72 -16.37 -4.85
N LEU A 58 13.99 -17.02 -3.93
CA LEU A 58 14.44 -18.23 -3.26
C LEU A 58 13.85 -19.48 -3.96
N PRO A 59 14.66 -20.51 -4.22
CA PRO A 59 14.21 -21.76 -4.85
C PRO A 59 13.32 -22.61 -3.94
#